data_AF-A0A7C2IAK0-F1
#
_entry.id   AF-A0A7C2IAK0-F1
#
_cell.length_a   1.000
_cell.length_b   1.000
_cell.length_c   1.000
_cell.angle_alpha   90.00
_cell.angle_beta   90.00
_cell.angle_gamma   90.00
#
_symmetry.space_group_name_H-M   'P 1'
#
loop_
_entity.id
_entity.type
_entity.pdbx_description
1 polymer ?
#
loop_
_entity_poly.entity_id
_entity_poly.type
_entity_poly.pdbx_seq_one_letter_code
_entity_poly.pdbx_strand_id
1 'polypeptide(L)'
;MSDKLVIAGREFSSRLVLGTGKYESFELMVKALEASGTDMVTVAVRRINISDRSKESLLDHIDLKKYHLLPNTAGCYTAKDAIRTAMLAREALDTPWVKLEVLGDERTLFPDNEGLLEATRALVREGFIVLPYLNDDLIVARRLIEAGASAVMPLAAPIGSGLGIQNFTTLRILREQITEVPLIVDAGVGTASDATVAMELG
;
A
#
# COMPACT_ATOMS: atom_id res chain seq x y z
N MET A 1 15.12 15.80 16.88
CA MET A 1 15.30 14.64 15.98
C MET A 1 14.30 14.78 14.85
N SER A 2 14.68 14.45 13.62
CA SER A 2 13.73 14.35 12.51
C SER A 2 12.76 13.21 12.81
N ASP A 3 11.46 13.48 12.84
CA ASP A 3 10.42 12.45 13.01
C ASP A 3 10.24 11.66 11.70
N LYS A 4 11.06 10.61 11.51
CA LYS A 4 11.06 9.76 10.31
C LYS A 4 10.04 8.63 10.44
N LEU A 5 9.41 8.26 9.33
CA LEU A 5 8.68 7.00 9.21
C LEU A 5 9.68 5.86 9.00
N VAL A 6 9.62 4.81 9.81
CA VAL A 6 10.51 3.65 9.67
C VAL A 6 9.66 2.40 9.42
N ILE A 7 9.87 1.73 8.29
CA ILE A 7 9.22 0.46 7.95
C ILE A 7 10.32 -0.54 7.60
N ALA A 8 10.31 -1.72 8.24
CA ALA A 8 11.32 -2.77 8.01
C ALA A 8 12.78 -2.27 8.03
N GLY A 9 13.09 -1.33 8.95
CA GLY A 9 14.41 -0.73 9.11
C GLY A 9 14.79 0.34 8.07
N ARG A 10 13.94 0.62 7.09
CA ARG A 10 14.12 1.69 6.11
C ARG A 10 13.45 2.97 6.58
N GLU A 11 14.20 4.08 6.55
CA GLU A 11 13.70 5.41 6.92
C GLU A 11 13.11 6.15 5.72
N PHE A 12 12.00 6.85 5.96
CA PHE A 12 11.33 7.75 5.03
C PHE A 12 11.12 9.10 5.71
N SER A 13 11.39 10.17 4.99
CA SER A 13 11.17 11.55 5.44
C SER A 13 9.69 11.93 5.35
N SER A 14 9.02 11.44 4.31
CA SER A 14 7.60 11.69 4.08
C SER A 14 6.73 10.58 4.66
N ARG A 15 5.60 10.99 5.26
CA ARG A 15 4.54 10.09 5.74
C ARG A 15 3.40 9.94 4.72
N LEU A 16 3.49 10.64 3.58
CA LEU A 16 2.51 10.57 2.50
C LEU A 16 3.00 9.58 1.44
N VAL A 17 2.29 8.45 1.30
CA VAL A 17 2.52 7.47 0.23
C VAL A 17 1.55 7.77 -0.91
N LEU A 18 2.04 7.81 -2.16
CA LEU A 18 1.20 8.06 -3.32
C LEU A 18 1.06 6.85 -4.23
N GLY A 19 -0.09 6.73 -4.90
CA GLY A 19 -0.27 5.78 -6.00
C GLY A 19 -0.01 6.41 -7.35
N THR A 20 0.25 5.57 -8.35
CA THR A 20 0.47 5.97 -9.76
C THR A 20 -0.76 5.82 -10.63
N GLY A 21 -1.90 5.46 -10.02
CA GLY A 21 -3.16 5.27 -10.71
C GLY A 21 -3.85 6.59 -11.09
N LYS A 22 -4.71 6.53 -12.09
CA LYS A 22 -5.71 7.56 -12.45
C LYS A 22 -5.21 8.95 -12.90
N TYR A 23 -3.90 9.20 -12.97
CA TYR A 23 -3.39 10.40 -13.64
C TYR A 23 -3.74 10.38 -15.14
N GLU A 24 -4.07 11.55 -15.69
CA GLU A 24 -4.39 11.72 -17.11
C GLU A 24 -3.16 11.49 -18.02
N SER A 25 -1.96 11.83 -17.53
CA SER A 25 -0.70 11.60 -18.23
C SER A 25 0.44 11.31 -17.24
N PHE A 26 1.55 10.76 -17.74
CA PHE A 26 2.74 10.51 -16.94
C PHE A 26 3.43 11.81 -16.50
N GLU A 27 3.42 12.87 -17.32
CA GLU A 27 3.98 14.17 -16.93
C GLU A 27 3.21 14.78 -15.75
N LEU A 28 1.89 14.65 -15.73
CA LEU A 28 1.07 15.11 -14.62
C LEU A 28 1.35 14.29 -13.35
N MET A 29 1.50 12.96 -13.50
CA MET A 29 1.90 12.09 -12.40
C MET A 29 3.24 12.53 -11.80
N VAL A 30 4.28 12.74 -12.62
CA VAL A 30 5.60 13.18 -12.15
C VAL A 30 5.49 14.50 -11.38
N LYS A 31 4.79 15.50 -11.92
CA LYS A 31 4.58 16.78 -11.22
C LYS A 31 3.88 16.61 -9.87
N ALA A 32 2.90 15.71 -9.78
CA ALA A 32 2.21 15.42 -8.52
C ALA A 32 3.12 14.72 -7.50
N LEU A 33 3.91 13.74 -7.94
CA LEU A 33 4.90 13.07 -7.09
C LEU A 33 5.97 14.05 -6.58
N GLU A 34 6.40 15.00 -7.40
CA GLU A 34 7.34 16.05 -6.98
C GLU A 34 6.72 17.01 -5.97
N ALA A 35 5.53 17.54 -6.26
CA ALA A 35 4.85 18.51 -5.40
C ALA A 35 4.47 17.93 -4.03
N SER A 36 4.14 16.63 -3.98
CA SER A 36 3.80 15.95 -2.73
C SER A 36 4.98 15.72 -1.78
N GLY A 37 6.21 15.74 -2.29
CA GLY A 37 7.40 15.35 -1.52
C GLY A 37 7.35 13.91 -1.00
N THR A 38 6.62 13.00 -1.67
CA THR A 38 6.56 11.59 -1.27
C THR A 38 7.92 10.90 -1.47
N ASP A 39 8.26 9.98 -0.57
CA ASP A 39 9.42 9.10 -0.73
C ASP A 39 9.03 7.71 -1.24
N MET A 40 7.74 7.36 -1.21
CA MET A 40 7.25 6.01 -1.51
C MET A 40 6.07 6.05 -2.48
N VAL A 41 6.17 5.28 -3.56
CA VAL A 41 5.20 5.30 -4.66
C VAL A 41 4.71 3.89 -4.97
N THR A 42 3.39 3.71 -4.95
CA THR A 42 2.79 2.40 -5.26
C THR A 42 2.59 2.21 -6.76
N VAL A 43 2.89 1.00 -7.24
CA VAL A 43 2.78 0.64 -8.66
C VAL A 43 2.04 -0.68 -8.82
N ALA A 44 1.00 -0.70 -9.66
CA ALA A 44 0.32 -1.95 -9.97
C ALA A 44 1.16 -2.79 -10.93
N VAL A 45 1.49 -4.02 -10.55
CA VAL A 45 2.40 -4.89 -11.31
C VAL A 45 1.93 -5.11 -12.75
N ARG A 46 0.61 -5.24 -12.96
CA ARG A 46 -0.01 -5.34 -14.29
C ARG A 46 0.20 -4.14 -15.22
N ARG A 47 0.61 -2.99 -14.68
CA ARG A 47 0.93 -1.77 -15.46
C ARG A 47 2.41 -1.65 -15.78
N ILE A 48 3.24 -2.53 -15.22
CA ILE A 48 4.64 -2.62 -15.56
C ILE A 48 4.73 -3.45 -16.83
N ASN A 49 5.27 -2.84 -17.88
CA ASN A 49 5.41 -3.52 -19.15
C ASN A 49 6.68 -4.37 -19.12
N ILE A 50 6.55 -5.61 -18.66
CA ILE A 50 7.67 -6.53 -18.48
C ILE A 50 8.05 -7.22 -19.80
N SER A 51 7.09 -7.38 -20.73
CA SER A 51 7.25 -8.19 -21.94
C SER A 51 7.60 -7.41 -23.20
N ASP A 52 7.21 -6.14 -23.30
CA ASP A 52 7.36 -5.34 -24.52
C ASP A 52 8.06 -4.00 -24.23
N ARG A 53 9.39 -4.03 -24.15
CA ARG A 53 10.22 -2.83 -23.93
C ARG A 53 10.14 -1.78 -25.03
N SER A 54 9.42 -2.04 -26.13
CA SER A 54 9.23 -1.05 -27.21
C SER A 54 8.12 -0.03 -26.90
N LYS A 55 7.31 -0.27 -25.87
CA LYS A 55 6.26 0.65 -25.42
C LYS A 55 6.67 1.32 -24.13
N GLU A 56 6.38 2.61 -24.06
CA GLU A 56 6.54 3.43 -22.88
C GLU A 56 5.92 2.77 -21.64
N SER A 57 6.70 2.71 -20.57
CA SER A 57 6.31 2.15 -19.30
C SER A 57 6.22 3.23 -18.23
N LEU A 58 5.35 2.99 -17.24
CA LEU A 58 5.28 3.80 -16.02
C LEU A 58 6.67 4.01 -15.38
N LEU A 59 7.51 2.98 -15.41
CA LEU A 59 8.84 3.01 -14.81
C LEU A 59 9.80 3.97 -15.51
N ASP A 60 9.57 4.28 -16.79
CA ASP A 60 10.41 5.22 -17.54
C ASP A 60 10.27 6.67 -17.01
N HIS A 61 9.20 6.94 -16.25
CA HIS A 61 8.88 8.26 -15.70
C HIS A 61 9.16 8.40 -14.21
N ILE A 62 9.50 7.32 -13.51
CA ILE A 62 9.75 7.36 -12.06
C ILE A 62 11.24 7.27 -11.79
N ASP A 63 11.81 8.32 -11.20
CA ASP A 63 13.21 8.30 -10.75
C ASP A 63 13.38 7.37 -9.54
N LEU A 64 13.86 6.15 -9.79
CA LEU A 64 14.09 5.12 -8.77
C LEU A 64 15.19 5.48 -7.77
N LYS A 65 15.99 6.52 -8.03
CA LYS A 65 16.95 7.05 -7.04
C LYS A 65 16.26 7.95 -6.02
N LYS A 66 15.14 8.56 -6.40
CA LYS A 66 14.35 9.47 -5.56
C LYS A 66 13.22 8.76 -4.84
N TYR A 67 12.51 7.86 -5.53
CA TYR A 67 11.32 7.19 -5.02
C TYR A 67 11.58 5.73 -4.70
N HIS A 68 11.10 5.29 -3.55
CA HIS A 68 11.01 3.87 -3.22
C HIS A 68 9.73 3.28 -3.81
N LEU A 69 9.87 2.29 -4.70
CA LEU A 69 8.72 1.62 -5.27
C LEU A 69 8.11 0.60 -4.30
N LEU A 70 6.79 0.64 -4.19
CA LEU A 70 5.99 -0.34 -3.47
C LEU A 70 5.02 -1.03 -4.46
N PRO A 71 5.43 -2.15 -5.11
CA PRO A 71 4.54 -2.84 -6.02
C PRO A 71 3.33 -3.40 -5.27
N ASN A 72 2.17 -3.38 -5.91
CA ASN A 72 0.93 -3.91 -5.35
C ASN A 72 0.32 -5.03 -6.19
N THR A 73 -0.44 -5.88 -5.52
CA THR A 73 -1.18 -7.00 -6.12
C THR A 73 -2.60 -6.58 -6.54
N ALA A 74 -2.81 -5.32 -6.93
CA ALA A 74 -4.12 -4.80 -7.28
C ALA A 74 -4.84 -5.62 -8.36
N GLY A 75 -6.09 -5.97 -8.06
CA GLY A 75 -6.92 -6.81 -8.92
C GLY A 75 -6.73 -8.31 -8.72
N CYS A 76 -6.04 -8.75 -7.66
CA CYS A 76 -6.03 -10.15 -7.24
C CYS A 76 -7.20 -10.43 -6.29
N TYR A 77 -7.94 -11.49 -6.57
CA TYR A 77 -9.13 -11.91 -5.80
C TYR A 77 -8.92 -13.22 -5.03
N THR A 78 -7.72 -13.79 -5.11
CA THR A 78 -7.34 -14.98 -4.36
C THR A 78 -5.95 -14.80 -3.79
N ALA A 79 -5.66 -15.45 -2.65
CA ALA A 79 -4.32 -15.47 -2.06
C ALA A 79 -3.27 -15.96 -3.07
N LYS A 80 -3.61 -17.00 -3.84
CA LYS A 80 -2.73 -17.57 -4.86
C LYS A 80 -2.34 -16.57 -5.95
N ASP A 81 -3.30 -15.79 -6.46
CA ASP A 81 -3.02 -14.79 -7.50
C ASP A 81 -2.19 -13.63 -6.95
N ALA A 82 -2.47 -13.20 -5.71
CA ALA A 82 -1.69 -12.17 -5.05
C ALA A 82 -0.24 -12.61 -4.81
N ILE A 83 -0.03 -13.82 -4.29
CA ILE A 83 1.31 -14.41 -4.11
C ILE A 83 2.05 -14.45 -5.45
N ARG A 84 1.40 -15.00 -6.50
CA ARG A 84 2.02 -15.07 -7.84
C ARG A 84 2.40 -13.69 -8.36
N THR A 85 1.52 -12.70 -8.19
CA THR A 85 1.75 -11.32 -8.65
C THR A 85 2.89 -10.66 -7.88
N ALA A 86 2.99 -10.88 -6.57
CA ALA A 86 4.10 -10.39 -5.75
C ALA A 86 5.45 -11.02 -6.17
N MET A 87 5.47 -12.33 -6.45
CA MET A 87 6.66 -13.00 -6.97
C MET A 87 7.11 -12.41 -8.30
N LEU A 88 6.18 -12.18 -9.23
CA LEU A 88 6.50 -11.51 -10.51
C LEU A 88 7.01 -10.08 -10.30
N ALA A 89 6.45 -9.35 -9.34
CA ALA A 89 6.90 -8.01 -9.00
C ALA A 89 8.35 -7.99 -8.51
N ARG A 90 8.70 -8.94 -7.63
CA ARG A 90 10.05 -9.08 -7.10
C ARG A 90 11.07 -9.31 -8.21
N GLU A 91 10.79 -10.23 -9.13
CA GLU A 91 11.69 -10.49 -10.26
C GLU A 91 11.78 -9.30 -11.23
N ALA A 92 10.68 -8.56 -11.44
CA ALA A 92 10.64 -7.46 -12.38
C ALA A 92 11.27 -6.16 -11.84
N LEU A 93 11.20 -5.92 -10.53
CA LEU A 93 11.59 -4.67 -9.88
C LEU A 93 12.77 -4.83 -8.91
N ASP A 94 13.28 -6.05 -8.72
CA ASP A 94 14.35 -6.36 -7.77
C ASP A 94 14.05 -5.81 -6.36
N THR A 95 12.85 -6.10 -5.85
CA THR A 95 12.38 -5.59 -4.55
C THR A 95 11.66 -6.67 -3.73
N PRO A 96 11.97 -6.80 -2.43
CA PRO A 96 11.20 -7.66 -1.52
C PRO A 96 9.93 -6.97 -1.00
N TRP A 97 9.68 -5.69 -1.31
CA TRP A 97 8.53 -4.96 -0.78
C TRP A 97 7.27 -5.25 -1.58
N VAL A 98 6.15 -5.43 -0.89
CA VAL A 98 4.85 -5.59 -1.53
C VAL A 98 3.73 -4.96 -0.72
N LYS A 99 2.93 -4.12 -1.39
CA LYS A 99 1.60 -3.73 -0.93
C LYS A 99 0.63 -4.86 -1.29
N LEU A 100 0.31 -5.68 -0.31
CA LEU A 100 -0.51 -6.87 -0.51
C LEU A 100 -1.99 -6.49 -0.49
N GLU A 101 -2.65 -6.74 -1.60
CA GLU A 101 -4.09 -6.59 -1.81
C GLU A 101 -4.67 -7.94 -2.25
N VAL A 102 -5.61 -8.47 -1.47
CA VAL A 102 -6.46 -9.61 -1.82
C VAL A 102 -7.90 -9.16 -1.67
N LEU A 103 -8.61 -9.01 -2.78
CA LEU A 103 -9.96 -8.45 -2.80
C LEU A 103 -11.02 -9.56 -2.69
N GLY A 104 -12.05 -9.35 -1.88
CA GLY A 104 -13.17 -10.28 -1.72
C GLY A 104 -14.36 -9.98 -2.65
N ASP A 105 -14.44 -8.77 -3.20
CA ASP A 105 -15.55 -8.36 -4.07
C ASP A 105 -15.10 -7.34 -5.13
N GLU A 106 -15.50 -7.56 -6.39
CA GLU A 106 -15.12 -6.71 -7.53
C GLU A 106 -15.78 -5.34 -7.50
N ARG A 107 -16.96 -5.21 -6.88
CA ARG A 107 -17.75 -3.97 -6.91
C ARG A 107 -17.31 -2.99 -5.83
N THR A 108 -17.15 -3.49 -4.62
CA THR A 108 -16.83 -2.69 -3.43
C THR A 108 -15.32 -2.57 -3.20
N LEU A 109 -14.53 -3.48 -3.79
CA LEU A 109 -13.08 -3.58 -3.59
C LEU A 109 -12.71 -3.76 -2.11
N PHE A 110 -13.60 -4.37 -1.32
CA PHE A 110 -13.30 -4.77 0.04
C PHE A 110 -12.28 -5.91 0.06
N PRO A 111 -11.37 -5.93 1.05
CA PRO A 111 -10.39 -6.99 1.16
C PRO A 111 -11.04 -8.30 1.67
N ASP A 112 -10.53 -9.43 1.18
CA ASP A 112 -10.76 -10.74 1.77
C ASP A 112 -9.72 -10.99 2.87
N ASN A 113 -10.15 -10.93 4.12
CA ASN A 113 -9.28 -11.05 5.28
C ASN A 113 -8.64 -12.44 5.42
N GLU A 114 -9.32 -13.51 4.98
CA GLU A 114 -8.76 -14.86 5.05
C GLU A 114 -7.65 -15.03 4.00
N GLY A 115 -7.96 -14.68 2.75
CA GLY A 115 -6.98 -14.71 1.66
C GLY A 115 -5.79 -13.79 1.92
N LEU A 116 -6.01 -12.63 2.55
CA LEU A 116 -4.95 -11.70 2.93
C LEU A 116 -3.99 -12.31 3.96
N LEU A 117 -4.52 -12.99 4.98
CA LEU A 117 -3.70 -13.63 6.01
C LEU A 117 -2.92 -14.83 5.45
N GLU A 118 -3.52 -15.62 4.57
CA GLU A 118 -2.85 -16.71 3.86
C GLU A 118 -1.67 -16.18 3.05
N ALA A 119 -1.92 -15.17 2.20
CA ALA A 119 -0.90 -14.58 1.34
C ALA A 119 0.21 -13.89 2.16
N THR A 120 -0.12 -13.21 3.25
CA THR A 120 0.88 -12.60 4.15
C THR A 120 1.85 -13.64 4.70
N ARG A 121 1.33 -14.75 5.25
CA ARG A 121 2.17 -15.84 5.79
C ARG A 121 3.04 -16.48 4.72
N ALA A 122 2.52 -16.66 3.51
CA ALA A 122 3.29 -17.21 2.40
C ALA A 122 4.43 -16.27 2.00
N LEU A 123 4.13 -14.98 1.77
CA LEU A 123 5.11 -14.01 1.29
C LEU A 123 6.18 -13.68 2.33
N VAL A 124 5.82 -13.57 3.61
CA VAL A 124 6.81 -13.39 4.68
C VAL A 124 7.80 -14.56 4.74
N ARG A 125 7.33 -15.82 4.58
CA ARG A 125 8.23 -16.99 4.51
C ARG A 125 9.17 -16.95 3.31
N GLU A 126 8.74 -16.33 2.22
CA GLU A 126 9.55 -16.09 1.01
C GLU A 126 10.45 -14.84 1.13
N GLY A 127 10.51 -14.20 2.31
CA GLY A 127 11.38 -13.07 2.59
C GLY A 127 10.85 -11.71 2.12
N PHE A 128 9.55 -11.59 1.84
CA PHE A 128 8.94 -10.30 1.50
C PHE A 128 8.75 -9.40 2.72
N ILE A 129 8.87 -8.10 2.48
CA ILE A 129 8.40 -7.03 3.35
C ILE A 129 6.95 -6.73 2.95
N VAL A 130 6.01 -7.27 3.71
CA VAL A 130 4.58 -7.24 3.38
C VAL A 130 3.89 -6.08 4.08
N LEU A 131 3.21 -5.24 3.31
CA LEU A 131 2.32 -4.18 3.76
C LEU A 131 0.90 -4.54 3.28
N PRO A 132 0.05 -5.17 4.11
CA PRO A 132 -1.27 -5.63 3.72
C PRO A 132 -2.32 -4.52 3.82
N TYR A 133 -3.16 -4.39 2.78
CA TYR A 133 -4.37 -3.59 2.76
C TYR A 133 -5.54 -4.39 3.38
N LEU A 134 -6.16 -3.85 4.42
CA LEU A 134 -7.18 -4.51 5.21
C LEU A 134 -8.36 -3.58 5.52
N ASN A 135 -9.44 -4.16 6.03
CA ASN A 135 -10.52 -3.39 6.64
C ASN A 135 -10.06 -2.80 7.99
N ASP A 136 -10.93 -2.06 8.65
CA ASP A 136 -10.67 -1.47 9.97
C ASP A 136 -10.74 -2.51 11.13
N ASP A 137 -10.47 -3.80 10.90
CA ASP A 137 -10.57 -4.84 11.92
C ASP A 137 -9.27 -5.02 12.73
N LEU A 138 -9.32 -4.72 14.03
CA LEU A 138 -8.20 -4.88 14.98
C LEU A 138 -7.67 -6.32 15.08
N ILE A 139 -8.56 -7.31 15.05
CA ILE A 139 -8.17 -8.71 15.22
C ILE A 139 -7.43 -9.19 13.98
N VAL A 140 -7.90 -8.80 12.79
CA VAL A 140 -7.20 -9.10 11.54
C VAL A 140 -5.85 -8.41 11.50
N ALA A 141 -5.78 -7.12 11.86
CA ALA A 141 -4.52 -6.38 11.92
C ALA A 141 -3.48 -7.08 12.82
N ARG A 142 -3.86 -7.50 14.04
CA ARG A 142 -2.98 -8.27 14.93
C ARG A 142 -2.49 -9.58 14.31
N ARG A 143 -3.39 -10.34 13.67
CA ARG A 143 -3.02 -11.59 13.01
C ARG A 143 -2.06 -11.40 11.85
N LEU A 144 -2.18 -10.29 11.10
CA LEU A 144 -1.25 -9.95 10.02
C LEU A 144 0.13 -9.58 10.59
N ILE A 145 0.18 -8.84 11.70
CA ILE A 145 1.42 -8.50 12.40
C ILE A 145 2.09 -9.77 12.95
N GLU A 146 1.34 -10.65 13.61
CA GLU A 146 1.82 -11.97 14.06
C GLU A 146 2.34 -12.83 12.90
N ALA A 147 1.76 -12.69 11.70
CA ALA A 147 2.22 -13.34 10.48
C ALA A 147 3.49 -12.71 9.89
N GLY A 148 3.96 -11.58 10.42
CA GLY A 148 5.19 -10.88 10.03
C GLY A 148 5.00 -9.68 9.10
N ALA A 149 3.79 -9.11 9.01
CA ALA A 149 3.57 -7.87 8.29
C ALA A 149 4.44 -6.74 8.87
N SER A 150 5.06 -5.94 8.00
CA SER A 150 5.97 -4.85 8.40
C SER A 150 5.28 -3.51 8.64
N ALA A 151 4.02 -3.41 8.22
CA ALA A 151 3.07 -2.35 8.54
C ALA A 151 1.66 -2.95 8.40
N VAL A 152 0.62 -2.21 8.77
CA VAL A 152 -0.78 -2.55 8.44
C VAL A 152 -1.47 -1.34 7.82
N MET A 153 -2.31 -1.57 6.81
CA MET A 153 -2.93 -0.48 6.04
C MET A 153 -4.46 -0.55 6.05
N PRO A 154 -5.11 -0.15 7.15
CA PRO A 154 -6.56 -0.17 7.25
C PRO A 154 -7.21 0.89 6.37
N LEU A 155 -8.37 0.56 5.81
CA LEU A 155 -9.16 1.50 5.00
C LEU A 155 -9.84 2.59 5.80
N ALA A 156 -9.93 3.80 5.25
CA ALA A 156 -10.81 4.86 5.76
C ALA A 156 -12.23 4.75 5.18
N ALA A 157 -12.33 4.38 3.89
CA ALA A 157 -13.56 4.18 3.14
C ALA A 157 -13.28 3.33 1.88
N PRO A 158 -14.30 2.88 1.11
CA PRO A 158 -14.09 2.14 -0.13
C PRO A 158 -13.16 2.87 -1.11
N ILE A 159 -12.35 2.11 -1.85
CA ILE A 159 -11.31 2.64 -2.74
C ILE A 159 -11.91 3.60 -3.77
N GLY A 160 -11.38 4.83 -3.81
CA GLY A 160 -11.77 5.86 -4.77
C GLY A 160 -13.12 6.53 -4.50
N SER A 161 -13.76 6.26 -3.36
CA SER A 161 -15.02 6.90 -2.96
C SER A 161 -14.87 8.36 -2.55
N GLY A 162 -13.72 8.75 -2.00
CA GLY A 162 -13.44 10.10 -1.53
C GLY A 162 -14.29 10.53 -0.32
N LEU A 163 -14.82 9.58 0.44
CA LEU A 163 -15.71 9.85 1.57
C LEU A 163 -14.96 10.33 2.84
N GLY A 164 -13.64 10.20 2.88
CA GLY A 164 -12.84 10.46 4.08
C GLY A 164 -13.00 9.36 5.13
N ILE A 165 -12.60 9.63 6.36
CA ILE A 165 -12.64 8.66 7.47
C ILE A 165 -14.09 8.39 7.88
N GLN A 166 -14.60 7.18 7.58
CA GLN A 166 -15.96 6.79 7.93
C GLN A 166 -16.08 6.27 9.36
N ASN A 167 -15.05 5.58 9.84
CA ASN A 167 -15.04 4.95 11.16
C ASN A 167 -13.88 5.44 12.02
N PHE A 168 -13.99 6.69 12.47
CA PHE A 168 -12.98 7.34 13.31
C PHE A 168 -12.69 6.55 14.59
N THR A 169 -13.74 6.02 15.24
CA THR A 169 -13.61 5.29 16.51
C THR A 169 -12.75 4.04 16.34
N THR A 170 -12.98 3.27 15.29
CA THR A 170 -12.22 2.04 15.07
C THR A 170 -10.78 2.32 14.64
N LEU A 171 -10.54 3.32 13.79
CA LEU A 171 -9.16 3.73 13.46
C LEU A 171 -8.39 4.22 14.69
N ARG A 172 -9.04 4.95 15.61
CA ARG A 172 -8.42 5.34 16.88
C ARG A 172 -8.07 4.12 17.74
N ILE A 173 -8.98 3.15 17.85
CA ILE A 173 -8.72 1.90 18.59
C ILE A 173 -7.54 1.16 17.96
N LEU A 174 -7.51 1.00 16.64
CA LEU A 174 -6.39 0.40 15.92
C LEU A 174 -5.08 1.12 16.27
N ARG A 175 -5.08 2.45 16.20
CA ARG A 175 -3.88 3.24 16.47
C ARG A 175 -3.38 3.11 17.91
N GLU A 176 -4.29 3.15 18.89
CA GLU A 176 -3.96 2.96 20.31
C GLU A 176 -3.46 1.56 20.62
N GLN A 177 -3.93 0.54 19.89
CA GLN A 177 -3.64 -0.86 20.16
C GLN A 177 -2.48 -1.43 19.34
N ILE A 178 -2.13 -0.82 18.21
CA ILE A 178 -1.03 -1.24 17.33
C ILE A 178 0.06 -0.21 17.41
N THR A 179 1.18 -0.57 18.04
CA THR A 179 2.31 0.34 18.27
C THR A 179 3.65 -0.24 17.80
N GLU A 180 3.68 -1.54 17.53
CA GLU A 180 4.84 -2.32 17.13
C GLU A 180 5.22 -2.16 15.67
N VAL A 181 4.26 -1.83 14.80
CA VAL A 181 4.48 -1.55 13.38
C VAL A 181 3.73 -0.28 12.96
N PRO A 182 4.16 0.40 11.88
CA PRO A 182 3.41 1.53 11.35
C PRO A 182 1.99 1.14 10.92
N LEU A 183 1.04 2.01 11.24
CA LEU A 183 -0.33 1.97 10.73
C LEU A 183 -0.46 3.06 9.66
N ILE A 184 -0.83 2.69 8.43
CA ILE A 184 -0.95 3.62 7.31
C ILE A 184 -2.39 3.60 6.82
N VAL A 185 -3.15 4.68 7.04
CA VAL A 185 -4.50 4.78 6.49
C VAL A 185 -4.43 4.81 4.97
N ASP A 186 -5.04 3.83 4.30
CA ASP A 186 -5.00 3.67 2.85
C ASP A 186 -6.40 3.54 2.28
N ALA A 187 -6.67 4.18 1.13
CA ALA A 187 -7.98 4.29 0.51
C ALA A 187 -9.04 5.07 1.30
N GLY A 188 -9.89 5.79 0.56
CA GLY A 188 -11.05 6.52 1.09
C GLY A 188 -10.85 8.04 1.24
N VAL A 189 -9.60 8.50 1.39
CA VAL A 189 -9.24 9.93 1.43
C VAL A 189 -9.76 10.65 0.18
N GLY A 190 -10.48 11.76 0.38
CA GLY A 190 -11.00 12.61 -0.69
C GLY A 190 -10.37 14.01 -0.73
N THR A 191 -9.95 14.53 0.42
CA THR A 191 -9.34 15.87 0.54
C THR A 191 -8.20 15.89 1.56
N ALA A 192 -7.45 17.00 1.59
CA ALA A 192 -6.32 17.19 2.49
C ALA A 192 -6.72 17.09 3.98
N SER A 193 -7.90 17.58 4.37
CA SER A 193 -8.36 17.51 5.75
C SER A 193 -8.55 16.07 6.23
N ASP A 194 -8.93 15.13 5.35
CA ASP A 194 -9.08 13.72 5.75
C ASP A 194 -7.73 13.12 6.13
N ALA A 195 -6.68 13.45 5.35
CA ALA A 195 -5.32 13.04 5.66
C ALA A 195 -4.82 13.69 6.95
N THR A 196 -5.15 14.96 7.20
CA THR A 196 -4.83 15.63 8.47
C THR A 196 -5.47 14.90 9.66
N VAL A 197 -6.76 14.54 9.57
CA VAL A 197 -7.46 13.79 10.62
C VAL A 197 -6.80 12.43 10.86
N ALA A 198 -6.37 11.73 9.81
CA ALA A 198 -5.62 10.47 9.96
C ALA A 198 -4.31 10.68 10.75
N MET A 199 -3.57 11.75 10.47
CA MET A 199 -2.33 12.07 11.18
C MET A 199 -2.56 12.54 12.62
N GLU A 200 -3.66 13.25 12.89
CA GLU A 200 -4.05 13.70 14.23
C GLU A 200 -4.43 12.54 15.17
N LEU A 201 -4.81 11.38 14.62
CA LEU A 201 -5.02 10.15 15.39
C LEU A 201 -3.73 9.55 15.94
N GLY A 202 -2.56 9.91 15.38
CA GLY A 202 -1.22 9.49 15.80
C GLY A 202 -0.57 8.48 14.86
#